data_AF-A0A969HMG5-F1
#
_entry.id   AF-A0A969HMG5-F1
#
_cell.length_a   1.000
_cell.length_b   1.000
_cell.length_c   1.000
_cell.angle_alpha   90.00
_cell.angle_beta   90.00
_cell.angle_gamma   90.00
#
_symmetry.space_group_name_H-M   'P 1'
#
loop_
_entity.id
_entity.type
_entity.pdbx_description
1 polymer ?
#
loop_
_entity_poly.entity_id
_entity_poly.type
_entity_poly.pdbx_seq_one_letter_code
_entity_poly.pdbx_strand_id
1 'polypeptide(L)'
;MHNAYLVECIRKGGSDRDKALEYCYKSYFKYQASMKEKFSKSLTPEDIEEAYDDALVAFDKQMRIGQYQGKAKLTTYFFAIFRNKCLDLVNKNKKKSLPSLVIYPKCQT
;
A
#
# COMPACT_ATOMS: atom_id res chain seq x y z
N MET A 1 21.43 0.16 -5.51
CA MET A 1 21.30 -0.61 -4.26
C MET A 1 20.72 -1.98 -4.56
N HIS A 2 21.19 -3.05 -3.90
CA HIS A 2 20.63 -4.40 -4.05
C HIS A 2 19.42 -4.60 -3.14
N ASN A 3 18.46 -5.46 -3.53
CA ASN A 3 17.22 -5.72 -2.76
C ASN A 3 17.49 -6.22 -1.34
N ALA A 4 18.48 -7.11 -1.17
CA ALA A 4 18.84 -7.65 0.15
C ALA A 4 19.32 -6.53 1.11
N TYR A 5 20.20 -5.66 0.60
CA TYR A 5 20.70 -4.51 1.36
C TYR A 5 19.58 -3.56 1.82
N LEU A 6 18.62 -3.25 0.92
CA LEU A 6 17.47 -2.41 1.28
C LEU A 6 16.65 -3.01 2.43
N VAL A 7 16.41 -4.32 2.39
CA VAL A 7 15.66 -5.03 3.42
C VAL A 7 16.39 -4.99 4.76
N GLU A 8 17.71 -5.19 4.75
CA GLU A 8 18.53 -5.09 5.97
C GLU A 8 18.50 -3.69 6.57
N CYS A 9 18.67 -2.64 5.76
CA CYS A 9 18.58 -1.26 6.21
C CYS A 9 17.22 -0.93 6.84
N ILE A 10 16.12 -1.36 6.19
CA ILE A 10 14.76 -1.14 6.71
C ILE A 10 14.56 -1.86 8.04
N ARG A 11 15.04 -3.11 8.16
CA ARG A 11 14.92 -3.90 9.40
C ARG A 11 15.76 -3.34 10.54
N LYS A 12 16.95 -2.84 10.25
CA LYS A 12 17.88 -2.23 11.23
C LYS A 12 17.29 -0.96 11.85
N GLY A 13 16.49 -0.20 11.10
CA GLY A 13 15.85 1.03 11.60
C GLY A 13 16.77 2.26 11.55
N GLY A 14 16.32 3.34 12.19
CA GLY A 14 17.05 4.62 12.24
C GLY A 14 17.29 5.26 10.87
N SER A 15 18.38 6.01 10.74
CA SER A 15 18.71 6.77 9.51
C SER A 15 18.91 5.86 8.28
N ASP A 16 19.39 4.62 8.47
CA ASP A 16 19.57 3.66 7.37
C ASP A 16 18.21 3.25 6.79
N ARG A 17 17.20 3.06 7.65
CA ARG A 17 15.81 2.80 7.24
C ARG A 17 15.25 3.98 6.46
N ASP A 18 15.39 5.19 6.97
CA ASP A 18 14.78 6.36 6.33
C ASP A 18 15.36 6.59 4.93
N LYS A 19 16.68 6.43 4.75
CA LYS A 19 17.35 6.47 3.45
C LYS A 19 16.87 5.36 2.50
N ALA A 20 16.72 4.14 3.02
CA ALA A 20 16.24 3.01 2.23
C ALA A 20 14.77 3.20 1.79
N LEU A 21 13.91 3.71 2.67
CA LEU A 21 12.52 4.02 2.36
C LEU A 21 12.41 5.18 1.37
N GLU A 22 13.20 6.24 1.52
CA GLU A 22 13.26 7.33 0.55
C GLU A 22 13.68 6.83 -0.84
N TYR A 23 14.69 5.97 -0.90
CA TYR A 23 15.12 5.34 -2.14
C TYR A 23 13.98 4.52 -2.77
N CYS A 24 13.27 3.71 -1.97
CA CYS A 24 12.13 2.93 -2.45
C CYS A 24 11.01 3.83 -2.96
N TYR A 25 10.64 4.85 -2.20
CA TYR A 25 9.62 5.83 -2.55
C TYR A 25 9.90 6.47 -3.91
N LYS A 26 11.12 6.99 -4.12
CA LYS A 26 11.54 7.62 -5.39
C LYS A 26 11.60 6.60 -6.53
N SER A 27 12.16 5.41 -6.28
CA SER A 27 12.32 4.37 -7.31
C SER A 27 11.00 3.80 -7.81
N TYR A 28 9.98 3.80 -6.95
CA TYR A 28 8.68 3.19 -7.23
C TYR A 28 7.62 4.21 -7.66
N PHE A 29 7.97 5.51 -7.66
CA PHE A 29 7.05 6.61 -7.95
C PHE A 29 6.35 6.46 -9.30
N LYS A 30 7.03 5.89 -10.30
CA LYS A 30 6.48 5.61 -11.63
C LYS A 30 5.21 4.76 -11.62
N TYR A 31 4.98 3.94 -10.59
CA TYR A 31 3.78 3.12 -10.49
C TYR A 31 2.52 3.92 -10.15
N GLN A 32 2.65 5.16 -9.64
CA GLN A 32 1.51 6.03 -9.43
C GLN A 32 0.77 6.32 -10.75
N ALA A 33 1.50 6.58 -11.84
CA ALA A 33 0.88 6.83 -13.15
C ALA A 33 0.03 5.63 -13.61
N SER A 34 0.57 4.41 -13.50
CA SER A 34 -0.17 3.18 -13.83
C SER A 34 -1.40 2.97 -12.95
N MET A 35 -1.35 3.34 -11.67
CA MET A 35 -2.52 3.24 -10.79
C MET A 35 -3.55 4.35 -11.06
N LYS A 36 -3.11 5.58 -11.36
CA LYS A 36 -3.98 6.69 -11.76
C LYS A 36 -4.80 6.31 -13.00
N GLU A 37 -4.17 5.72 -14.02
CA GLU A 37 -4.89 5.22 -15.19
C GLU A 37 -5.88 4.11 -14.81
N LYS A 38 -5.41 3.09 -14.09
CA LYS A 38 -6.20 1.90 -13.74
C LYS A 38 -7.41 2.18 -12.86
N PHE A 39 -7.31 3.14 -11.96
CA PHE A 39 -8.36 3.50 -10.98
C PHE A 39 -9.05 4.83 -11.28
N SER A 40 -8.77 5.45 -12.44
CA SER A 40 -9.31 6.75 -12.88
C SER A 40 -10.84 6.89 -12.76
N LYS A 41 -11.59 5.79 -12.84
CA LYS A 41 -13.06 5.78 -12.71
C LYS A 41 -13.57 5.78 -11.26
N SER A 42 -12.71 5.54 -10.28
CA SER A 42 -13.14 5.28 -8.89
C SER A 42 -12.37 6.06 -7.84
N LEU A 43 -11.19 6.58 -8.16
CA LEU A 43 -10.31 7.32 -7.26
C LEU A 43 -9.80 8.59 -7.94
N THR A 44 -9.63 9.66 -7.17
CA THR A 44 -8.97 10.88 -7.64
C THR A 44 -7.44 10.68 -7.68
N PRO A 45 -6.68 11.56 -8.37
CA PRO A 45 -5.22 11.52 -8.31
C PRO A 45 -4.68 11.64 -6.87
N GLU A 46 -5.34 12.43 -6.03
CA GLU A 46 -5.00 12.63 -4.61
C GLU A 46 -5.23 11.36 -3.79
N ASP A 47 -6.34 10.65 -4.01
CA ASP A 47 -6.59 9.34 -3.38
C ASP A 47 -5.47 8.33 -3.70
N ILE A 48 -4.93 8.37 -4.93
CA ILE A 48 -3.84 7.50 -5.35
C ILE A 48 -2.52 7.87 -4.66
N GLU A 49 -2.26 9.16 -4.47
CA GLU A 49 -1.10 9.66 -3.73
C GLU A 49 -1.19 9.27 -2.26
N GLU A 50 -2.35 9.47 -1.63
CA GLU A 50 -2.62 9.01 -0.26
C GLU A 50 -2.38 7.50 -0.13
N ALA A 51 -2.96 6.70 -1.03
CA ALA A 51 -2.78 5.24 -1.03
C ALA A 51 -1.30 4.82 -1.20
N TYR A 52 -0.49 5.63 -1.88
CA TYR A 52 0.93 5.37 -2.09
C TYR A 52 1.74 5.58 -0.81
N ASP A 53 1.46 6.67 -0.09
CA ASP A 53 2.08 6.94 1.22
C ASP A 53 1.68 5.87 2.24
N ASP A 54 0.39 5.52 2.26
CA ASP A 54 -0.17 4.45 3.08
C ASP A 54 0.48 3.09 2.79
N ALA A 55 0.81 2.84 1.52
CA ALA A 55 1.51 1.64 1.10
C ALA A 55 2.96 1.64 1.57
N LEU A 56 3.66 2.78 1.58
CA LEU A 56 5.02 2.90 2.10
C LEU A 56 5.07 2.61 3.60
N VAL A 57 4.13 3.14 4.37
CA VAL A 57 4.01 2.88 5.81
C VAL A 57 3.72 1.40 6.08
N ALA A 58 2.79 0.81 5.32
CA ALA A 58 2.46 -0.61 5.43
C ALA A 58 3.64 -1.51 5.04
N PHE A 59 4.36 -1.13 3.98
CA PHE A 59 5.55 -1.83 3.50
C PHE A 59 6.66 -1.83 4.55
N ASP A 60 7.00 -0.67 5.13
CA ASP A 60 7.95 -0.58 6.24
C ASP A 60 7.56 -1.50 7.41
N LYS A 61 6.30 -1.41 7.84
CA LYS A 61 5.79 -2.24 8.94
C LYS A 61 5.95 -3.72 8.63
N GLN A 62 5.55 -4.17 7.44
CA GLN A 62 5.64 -5.58 7.02
C GLN A 62 7.09 -6.07 6.90
N MET A 63 8.03 -5.20 6.51
CA MET A 63 9.45 -5.54 6.49
C MET A 63 10.01 -5.76 7.90
N ARG A 64 9.65 -4.89 8.84
CA ARG A 64 10.13 -4.92 10.23
C ARG A 64 9.61 -6.12 11.02
N ILE A 65 8.36 -6.52 10.80
CA ILE A 65 7.77 -7.71 11.43
C ILE A 65 8.14 -9.02 10.72
N GLY A 66 8.98 -8.97 9.68
CA GLY A 66 9.45 -10.16 8.97
C GLY A 66 8.42 -10.85 8.06
N GLN A 67 7.31 -10.19 7.71
CA GLN A 67 6.32 -10.76 6.78
C GLN A 67 6.90 -10.97 5.37
N TYR A 68 7.81 -10.10 4.94
CA TYR A 68 8.50 -10.29 3.67
C TYR A 68 9.60 -11.36 3.79
N GLN A 69 9.40 -12.47 3.08
CA GLN A 69 10.33 -13.61 3.06
C GLN A 69 11.28 -13.64 1.85
N GLY A 70 11.35 -12.58 1.04
CA GLY A 70 12.24 -12.55 -0.13
C GLY A 70 11.80 -13.39 -1.33
N LYS A 71 10.61 -14.00 -1.29
CA LYS A 71 10.07 -14.85 -2.37
C LYS A 71 9.70 -14.09 -3.64
N ALA A 72 9.38 -12.80 -3.52
CA ALA A 72 9.05 -11.93 -4.63
C ALA A 72 10.06 -10.77 -4.68
N LYS A 73 10.18 -10.11 -5.84
CA LYS A 73 10.95 -8.88 -5.94
C LYS A 73 10.36 -7.81 -5.02
N LEU A 74 11.21 -6.97 -4.43
CA LEU A 74 10.81 -5.92 -3.49
C LEU A 74 9.80 -4.95 -4.13
N THR A 75 10.03 -4.58 -5.40
CA THR A 75 9.13 -3.79 -6.23
C THR A 75 7.75 -4.44 -6.37
N THR A 76 7.70 -5.73 -6.68
CA THR A 76 6.46 -6.50 -6.83
C THR A 76 5.69 -6.57 -5.53
N TYR A 77 6.40 -6.76 -4.41
CA TYR A 77 5.80 -6.79 -3.08
C TYR A 77 5.18 -5.44 -2.72
N PHE A 78 5.92 -4.35 -2.90
CA PHE A 78 5.40 -2.99 -2.70
C PHE A 78 4.19 -2.71 -3.60
N PHE A 79 4.28 -3.05 -4.89
CA PHE A 79 3.18 -2.83 -5.84
C PHE A 79 1.90 -3.58 -5.44
N ALA A 80 2.03 -4.80 -4.89
CA ALA A 80 0.89 -5.55 -4.38
C ALA A 80 0.23 -4.85 -3.18
N ILE A 81 1.03 -4.33 -2.24
CA ILE A 81 0.52 -3.54 -1.11
C ILE A 81 -0.19 -2.29 -1.61
N PHE A 82 0.44 -1.53 -2.50
CA PHE A 82 -0.11 -0.31 -3.06
C PHE A 82 -1.44 -0.54 -3.79
N ARG A 83 -1.51 -1.58 -4.62
CA ARG A 83 -2.77 -1.97 -5.28
C ARG A 83 -3.87 -2.28 -4.27
N ASN A 84 -3.54 -2.99 -3.19
CA ASN A 84 -4.52 -3.33 -2.15
C ASN A 84 -5.01 -2.08 -1.42
N LYS A 85 -4.13 -1.09 -1.17
CA LYS A 85 -4.52 0.21 -0.61
C LYS A 85 -5.49 0.98 -1.52
N CYS A 86 -5.25 1.01 -2.83
CA CYS A 86 -6.21 1.59 -3.77
C CYS A 86 -7.58 0.87 -3.71
N LEU A 87 -7.58 -0.46 -3.65
CA LEU A 87 -8.82 -1.25 -3.53
C LEU A 87 -9.56 -0.97 -2.22
N ASP A 88 -8.84 -0.81 -1.11
CA ASP A 88 -9.42 -0.42 0.18
C ASP A 88 -10.10 0.95 0.10
N LEU A 89 -9.49 1.94 -0.56
CA LEU A 89 -10.12 3.25 -0.78
C LEU A 89 -11.38 3.14 -1.63
N VAL A 90 -11.34 2.37 -2.73
CA VAL A 90 -12.53 2.12 -3.56
C VAL A 90 -13.66 1.51 -2.72
N ASN A 91 -13.34 0.54 -1.88
CA ASN A 91 -14.32 -0.11 -1.01
C ASN A 91 -14.86 0.85 0.06
N LYS A 92 -14.02 1.72 0.62
CA LYS A 92 -14.45 2.77 1.56
C LYS A 92 -15.37 3.78 0.89
N ASN A 93 -15.06 4.24 -0.32
CA ASN A 93 -15.88 5.21 -1.07
C ASN A 93 -17.24 4.60 -1.45
N LYS A 94 -17.29 3.31 -1.79
CA LYS A 94 -18.55 2.57 -1.98
C LYS A 94 -19.38 2.46 -0.70
N LYS A 95 -18.74 2.22 0.45
CA LYS A 95 -19.45 2.14 1.75
C LYS A 95 -20.01 3.49 2.18
N LYS A 96 -19.27 4.58 1.94
CA LYS A 96 -19.73 5.95 2.24
C LYS A 96 -20.94 6.37 1.40
N SER A 97 -21.08 5.84 0.18
CA SER A 97 -22.20 6.13 -0.73
C SER A 97 -23.43 5.24 -0.52
N LEU A 98 -23.32 4.18 0.30
CA LEU A 98 -24.46 3.39 0.73
C LEU A 98 -25.11 4.08 1.95
N PRO A 99 -26.38 4.53 1.88
CA PRO A 99 -27.06 5.02 3.07
C PRO A 99 -27.11 3.91 4.11
N SER A 100 -26.78 4.25 5.35
CA SER A 100 -26.85 3.35 6.50
C SER A 100 -28.30 2.96 6.79
N LEU A 101 -28.89 2.03 6.04
CA LEU A 101 -30.12 1.33 6.43
C LEU A 101 -30.31 0.07 5.57
N VAL A 102 -29.93 -1.10 6.09
CA VAL A 102 -30.86 -2.20 6.38
C VAL A 102 -30.22 -3.04 7.50
N ILE A 103 -30.69 -2.84 8.73
CA ILE A 103 -30.52 -3.84 9.80
C ILE A 103 -31.40 -5.02 9.36
N TYR A 104 -30.81 -6.09 8.82
CA TYR A 104 -31.53 -7.35 8.78
C TYR A 104 -31.55 -7.91 10.20
N PRO A 105 -32.72 -8.15 10.82
CA PRO A 105 -32.75 -8.91 12.06
C PRO A 105 -32.14 -10.28 11.76
N LYS A 106 -31.08 -10.63 12.48
CA LYS A 106 -30.58 -12.00 12.48
C LYS A 106 -31.74 -12.85 13.01
N CYS A 107 -32.34 -13.68 12.15
CA CYS A 107 -33.10 -14.83 12.63
C CYS A 107 -32.13 -15.69 13.43
N GLN A 108 -32.22 -15.60 14.76
CA GLN A 108 -31.70 -16.63 15.64
C GLN A 108 -32.73 -17.76 15.64
N THR A 109 -32.19 -18.98 15.53
CA THR A 109 -32.79 -20.33 15.62
C THR A 109 -34.18 -20.44 16.22
#